data_AF-A0A8J3BF47-F1
#
_entry.id   AF-A0A8J3BF47-F1
#
_cell.length_a   1.000
_cell.length_b   1.000
_cell.length_c   1.000
_cell.angle_alpha   90.00
_cell.angle_beta   90.00
_cell.angle_gamma   90.00
#
_symmetry.space_group_name_H-M   'P 1'
#
loop_
_entity.id
_entity.type
_entity.pdbx_description
1 polymer ?
#
loop_
_entity_poly.entity_id
_entity_poly.type
_entity_poly.pdbx_seq_one_letter_code
_entity_poly.pdbx_strand_id
1 'polypeptide(L)'
;MNHMKSLAAILFFSLVTLSAFAQTDQEEESLSLDSGSIDNQFEYVIQKSSSWRDERGQTYKVTKRNWLDELKAHTLDSLKAVHKELLETQKVVSDQSKEITDLKNNLANTQNDLDKTNKEKDSMSLFGLQMSKSGYNGLMWTIIAALLALFLLFVYKFNNSNVVTKEAKRALSEMEEEFEEHRKTALEREQKVRRQLQDEINKQKTTKGSSK
;
A
#
# COMPACT_ATOMS: atom_id res chain seq x y z
N MET A 1 67.49 -27.36 -16.59
CA MET A 1 67.61 -27.11 -18.05
C MET A 1 66.26 -27.04 -18.77
N ASN A 2 65.22 -27.75 -18.31
CA ASN A 2 63.90 -27.76 -18.98
C ASN A 2 63.06 -26.49 -18.75
N HIS A 3 63.17 -25.85 -17.57
CA HIS A 3 62.46 -24.59 -17.29
C HIS A 3 62.96 -23.41 -18.14
N MET A 4 64.25 -23.35 -18.44
CA MET A 4 64.82 -22.28 -19.29
C MET A 4 64.40 -22.41 -20.76
N LYS A 5 64.24 -23.65 -21.24
CA LYS A 5 63.69 -23.94 -22.59
C LYS A 5 62.19 -23.61 -22.67
N SER A 6 61.44 -23.86 -21.60
CA SER A 6 60.02 -23.48 -21.51
C SER A 6 59.83 -21.97 -21.46
N LEU A 7 60.68 -21.24 -20.73
CA LEU A 7 60.67 -19.77 -20.69
C LEU A 7 61.02 -19.15 -22.05
N ALA A 8 62.01 -19.71 -22.75
CA ALA A 8 62.37 -19.27 -24.10
C ALA A 8 61.23 -19.54 -25.11
N ALA A 9 60.53 -20.67 -24.98
CA ALA A 9 59.38 -20.99 -25.84
C ALA A 9 58.20 -20.04 -25.61
N ILE A 10 57.92 -19.65 -24.35
CA ILE A 10 56.88 -18.67 -24.01
C ILE A 10 57.24 -17.28 -24.56
N LEU A 11 58.51 -16.88 -24.44
CA LEU A 11 58.98 -15.59 -24.96
C LEU A 11 58.88 -15.53 -26.49
N PHE A 12 59.24 -16.62 -27.17
CA PHE A 12 59.12 -16.73 -28.62
C PHE A 12 57.65 -16.70 -29.07
N PHE A 13 56.75 -17.38 -28.35
CA PHE A 13 55.32 -17.36 -28.65
C PHE A 13 54.72 -15.96 -28.46
N SER A 14 55.15 -15.21 -27.43
CA SER A 14 54.71 -13.82 -27.20
C SER A 14 55.17 -12.84 -28.29
N LEU A 15 56.38 -13.03 -28.85
CA LEU A 15 56.89 -12.21 -29.96
C LEU A 15 56.13 -12.46 -31.26
N VAL A 16 55.76 -13.73 -31.53
CA VAL A 16 54.99 -14.08 -32.71
C VAL A 16 53.58 -13.49 -32.65
N THR A 17 52.94 -13.48 -31.48
CA THR A 17 51.61 -12.87 -31.32
C THR A 17 51.64 -11.34 -31.50
N LEU A 18 52.68 -10.65 -31.03
CA LEU A 18 52.83 -9.20 -31.24
C LEU A 18 53.01 -8.84 -32.72
N SER A 19 53.69 -9.70 -33.49
CA SER A 19 53.87 -9.53 -34.93
C SER A 19 52.56 -9.67 -35.72
N ALA A 20 51.68 -10.57 -35.26
CA ALA A 20 50.38 -10.83 -35.91
C ALA A 20 49.36 -9.69 -35.68
N PHE A 21 49.44 -8.97 -34.55
CA PHE A 21 48.60 -7.79 -34.29
C PHE A 21 49.15 -6.49 -34.89
N ALA A 22 50.38 -6.48 -35.42
CA ALA A 22 51.00 -5.31 -36.04
C ALA A 22 50.77 -5.21 -37.57
N GLN A 23 50.22 -6.26 -38.18
CA GLN A 23 49.77 -6.25 -39.58
C GLN A 23 48.32 -5.77 -39.66
N THR A 24 48.09 -4.52 -39.30
CA THR A 24 46.93 -3.79 -39.82
C THR A 24 47.46 -3.07 -41.05
N ASP A 25 47.13 -3.56 -42.25
CA ASP A 25 47.35 -2.79 -43.45
C ASP A 25 46.58 -1.47 -43.28
N GLN A 26 47.31 -0.38 -43.03
CA GLN A 26 46.78 0.95 -43.27
C GLN A 26 46.57 1.02 -44.79
N GLU A 27 45.36 0.69 -45.23
CA GLU A 27 44.91 1.11 -46.56
C GLU A 27 45.11 2.62 -46.60
N GLU A 28 46.12 3.08 -47.33
CA GLU A 28 46.18 4.48 -47.75
C GLU A 28 44.85 4.76 -48.41
N GLU A 29 44.01 5.59 -47.78
CA GLU A 29 42.75 6.02 -48.39
C GLU A 29 43.10 6.68 -49.73
N SER A 30 42.94 5.91 -50.80
CA SER A 30 43.22 6.39 -52.13
C SER A 30 42.22 7.49 -52.42
N LEU A 31 42.71 8.74 -52.48
CA LEU A 31 41.89 9.89 -52.82
C LEU A 31 41.18 9.61 -54.15
N SER A 32 39.86 9.69 -54.12
CA SER A 32 38.98 9.34 -55.24
C SER A 32 37.78 10.28 -55.23
N LEU A 33 37.22 10.54 -56.42
CA LEU A 33 36.02 11.34 -56.57
C LEU A 33 34.74 10.52 -56.38
N ASP A 34 34.81 9.22 -56.68
CA ASP A 34 33.66 8.32 -56.74
C ASP A 34 33.57 7.40 -55.51
N SER A 35 34.55 7.47 -54.60
CA SER A 35 34.62 6.61 -53.43
C SER A 35 35.21 7.34 -52.21
N GLY A 36 34.85 6.87 -51.02
CA GLY A 36 35.29 7.45 -49.76
C GLY A 36 34.36 8.54 -49.22
N SER A 37 34.81 9.21 -48.17
CA SER A 37 34.05 10.30 -47.53
C SER A 37 33.92 11.51 -48.47
N ILE A 38 32.93 12.35 -48.22
CA ILE A 38 32.80 13.64 -48.92
C ILE A 38 34.09 14.47 -48.76
N ASP A 39 34.71 14.45 -47.57
CA ASP A 39 35.98 15.13 -47.31
C ASP A 39 37.10 14.62 -48.23
N ASN A 40 37.21 13.30 -48.41
CA ASN A 40 38.19 12.69 -49.31
C ASN A 40 37.95 13.07 -50.77
N GLN A 41 36.68 13.21 -51.19
CA GLN A 41 36.33 13.66 -52.53
C GLN A 41 36.67 15.15 -52.74
N PHE A 42 36.47 16.00 -51.73
CA PHE A 42 36.92 17.39 -51.76
C PHE A 42 38.44 17.49 -51.88
N GLU A 43 39.16 16.72 -51.06
CA GLU A 43 40.63 16.68 -51.06
C GLU A 43 41.17 16.16 -52.39
N TYR A 44 40.54 15.13 -52.98
CA TYR A 44 40.87 14.64 -54.32
C TYR A 44 40.79 15.75 -55.37
N VAL A 45 39.69 16.52 -55.39
CA VAL A 45 39.47 17.61 -56.35
C VAL A 45 40.50 18.73 -56.17
N ILE A 46 40.84 19.07 -54.92
CA ILE A 46 41.83 20.12 -54.60
C ILE A 46 43.23 19.68 -54.99
N GLN A 47 43.62 18.44 -54.70
CA GLN A 47 44.98 17.95 -54.99
C GLN A 47 45.20 17.68 -56.47
N LYS A 48 44.21 17.09 -57.17
CA LYS A 48 44.34 16.73 -58.59
C LYS A 48 44.05 17.86 -59.57
N SER A 49 43.48 18.97 -59.12
CA SER A 49 43.29 20.17 -59.94
C SER A 49 44.61 20.87 -60.26
N SER A 50 44.71 21.41 -61.48
CA SER A 50 45.91 22.11 -61.93
C SER A 50 46.02 23.47 -61.27
N SER A 51 47.24 23.87 -60.91
CA SER A 51 47.48 25.20 -60.33
C SER A 51 47.76 26.22 -61.43
N TRP A 52 47.10 27.38 -61.36
CA TRP A 52 47.38 28.54 -62.21
C TRP A 52 47.77 29.72 -61.33
N ARG A 53 48.69 30.56 -61.79
CA ARG A 53 49.14 31.74 -61.05
C ARG A 53 48.90 32.98 -61.90
N ASP A 54 48.23 33.96 -61.32
CA ASP A 54 48.01 35.27 -61.94
C ASP A 54 49.28 36.15 -61.87
N GLU A 55 49.33 37.20 -62.68
CA GLU A 55 50.42 38.20 -62.75
C GLU A 55 50.70 38.88 -61.39
N ARG A 56 49.68 38.90 -60.52
CA ARG A 56 49.75 39.43 -59.14
C ARG A 56 50.29 38.41 -58.12
N GLY A 57 50.67 37.21 -58.55
CA GLY A 57 51.18 36.14 -57.69
C GLY A 57 50.11 35.31 -56.96
N GLN A 58 48.83 35.53 -57.21
CA GLN A 58 47.74 34.75 -56.61
C GLN A 58 47.66 33.36 -57.26
N THR A 59 47.50 32.32 -56.44
CA THR A 59 47.41 30.93 -56.91
C THR A 59 45.96 30.48 -56.92
N TYR A 60 45.52 29.91 -58.04
CA TYR A 60 44.20 29.37 -58.26
C TYR A 60 44.29 27.89 -58.61
N LYS A 61 43.23 27.15 -58.31
CA LYS A 61 43.04 25.78 -58.78
C LYS A 61 42.06 25.76 -59.95
N VAL A 62 42.49 25.20 -61.06
CA VAL A 62 41.69 24.98 -62.25
C VAL A 62 41.17 23.55 -62.20
N THR A 63 39.88 23.43 -61.94
CA THR A 63 39.19 22.14 -61.79
C THR A 63 38.32 21.88 -63.00
N LYS A 64 38.25 20.61 -63.43
CA LYS A 64 37.32 20.21 -64.49
C LYS A 64 35.88 20.42 -64.00
N ARG A 65 35.02 20.94 -64.87
CA ARG A 65 33.63 21.24 -64.53
C ARG A 65 32.85 19.99 -64.08
N ASN A 66 33.05 18.86 -64.75
CA ASN A 66 32.39 17.60 -64.40
C ASN A 66 32.69 17.15 -62.97
N TRP A 67 33.93 17.35 -62.49
CA TRP A 67 34.30 16.99 -61.11
C TRP A 67 33.56 17.83 -60.07
N LEU A 68 33.33 19.11 -60.37
CA LEU A 68 32.54 19.98 -59.48
C LEU A 68 31.05 19.60 -59.52
N ASP A 69 30.53 19.22 -60.67
CA ASP A 69 29.14 18.76 -60.83
C ASP A 69 28.92 17.43 -60.08
N GLU A 70 29.86 16.49 -60.16
CA GLU A 70 29.84 15.20 -59.42
C GLU A 70 29.95 15.42 -57.90
N LEU A 71 30.91 16.22 -57.44
CA LEU A 71 31.07 16.56 -56.03
C LEU A 71 29.81 17.25 -55.46
N LYS A 72 29.19 18.14 -56.24
CA LYS A 72 27.91 18.76 -55.89
C LYS A 72 26.79 17.72 -55.80
N ALA A 73 26.73 16.75 -56.72
CA ALA A 73 25.73 15.69 -56.66
C ALA A 73 25.90 14.81 -55.41
N HIS A 74 27.12 14.37 -55.09
CA HIS A 74 27.41 13.53 -53.93
C HIS A 74 27.14 14.24 -52.60
N THR A 75 27.50 15.52 -52.51
CA THR A 75 27.21 16.35 -51.31
C THR A 75 25.72 16.54 -51.10
N LEU A 76 24.96 16.83 -52.17
CA LEU A 76 23.51 16.96 -52.09
C LEU A 76 22.82 15.64 -51.73
N ASP A 77 23.30 14.51 -52.24
CA ASP A 77 22.76 13.19 -51.90
C ASP A 77 23.01 12.86 -50.42
N SER A 78 24.24 13.09 -49.94
CA SER A 78 24.59 12.90 -48.52
C SER A 78 23.74 13.80 -47.61
N LEU A 79 23.57 15.07 -47.98
CA LEU A 79 22.72 16.00 -47.23
C LEU A 79 21.25 15.55 -47.21
N LYS A 80 20.75 15.02 -48.33
CA LYS A 80 19.40 14.47 -48.43
C LYS A 80 19.22 13.23 -47.55
N ALA A 81 20.23 12.36 -47.49
CA ALA A 81 20.24 11.20 -46.60
C ALA A 81 20.19 11.63 -45.13
N VAL A 82 21.01 12.59 -44.73
CA VAL A 82 21.02 13.15 -43.36
C VAL A 82 19.67 13.79 -43.01
N HIS A 83 19.08 14.59 -43.92
CA HIS A 83 17.75 15.15 -43.68
C HIS A 83 16.67 14.08 -43.53
N LYS A 84 16.74 13.01 -44.32
CA LYS A 84 15.81 11.89 -44.21
C LYS A 84 15.93 11.20 -42.86
N GLU A 85 17.16 10.89 -42.42
CA GLU A 85 17.42 10.26 -41.12
C GLU A 85 16.99 11.16 -39.95
N LEU A 86 17.18 12.47 -40.07
CA LEU A 86 16.71 13.45 -39.07
C LEU A 86 15.18 13.42 -38.97
N LEU A 87 14.46 13.41 -40.09
CA LEU A 87 13.00 13.33 -40.11
C LEU A 87 12.50 12.01 -39.51
N GLU A 88 13.15 10.88 -39.84
CA GLU A 88 12.83 9.58 -39.27
C GLU A 88 13.08 9.55 -37.75
N THR A 89 14.21 10.09 -37.30
CA THR A 89 14.55 10.21 -35.87
C THR A 89 13.57 11.11 -35.13
N GLN A 90 13.19 12.25 -35.71
CA GLN A 90 12.20 13.16 -35.13
C GLN A 90 10.84 12.48 -34.99
N LYS A 91 10.46 11.63 -35.96
CA LYS A 91 9.24 10.82 -35.88
C LYS A 91 9.31 9.83 -34.72
N VAL A 92 10.43 9.09 -34.59
CA VAL A 92 10.65 8.16 -33.48
C VAL A 92 10.59 8.88 -32.13
N VAL A 93 11.23 10.03 -31.99
CA VAL A 93 11.19 10.84 -30.75
C VAL A 93 9.76 11.30 -30.44
N SER A 94 9.00 11.72 -31.45
CA SER A 94 7.59 12.10 -31.29
C SER A 94 6.73 10.93 -30.82
N ASP A 95 6.92 9.75 -31.40
CA ASP A 95 6.18 8.54 -31.03
C ASP A 95 6.57 8.04 -29.63
N GLN A 96 7.86 8.06 -29.27
CA GLN A 96 8.33 7.76 -27.91
C GLN A 96 7.78 8.78 -26.88
N SER A 97 7.70 10.06 -27.22
CA SER A 97 7.12 11.08 -26.34
C SER A 97 5.64 10.84 -26.05
N LYS A 98 4.87 10.39 -27.06
CA LYS A 98 3.48 9.96 -26.88
C LYS A 98 3.39 8.75 -25.97
N GLU A 99 4.18 7.71 -26.23
CA GLU A 99 4.20 6.50 -25.40
C GLU A 99 4.56 6.81 -23.94
N ILE A 100 5.55 7.68 -23.70
CA ILE A 100 5.90 8.13 -22.34
C ILE A 100 4.73 8.86 -21.68
N THR A 101 4.00 9.69 -22.43
CA THR A 101 2.84 10.42 -21.91
C THR A 101 1.72 9.44 -21.54
N ASP A 102 1.44 8.45 -22.40
CA ASP A 102 0.45 7.42 -22.15
C ASP A 102 0.83 6.53 -20.96
N LEU A 103 2.10 6.12 -20.86
CA LEU A 103 2.62 5.36 -19.71
C LEU A 103 2.52 6.16 -18.41
N LYS A 104 2.82 7.46 -18.42
CA LYS A 104 2.65 8.33 -17.25
C LYS A 104 1.18 8.46 -16.85
N ASN A 105 0.28 8.61 -17.81
CA ASN A 105 -1.16 8.67 -17.54
C ASN A 105 -1.67 7.34 -16.96
N ASN A 106 -1.26 6.21 -17.53
CA ASN A 106 -1.60 4.88 -17.01
C ASN A 106 -1.04 4.64 -15.61
N LEU A 107 0.19 5.07 -15.33
CA LEU A 107 0.80 5.00 -14.00
C LEU A 107 0.02 5.84 -12.99
N ALA A 108 -0.34 7.08 -13.34
CA ALA A 108 -1.13 7.95 -12.49
C ALA A 108 -2.53 7.36 -12.19
N ASN A 109 -3.19 6.81 -13.21
CA ASN A 109 -4.47 6.11 -13.04
C ASN A 109 -4.33 4.89 -12.13
N THR A 110 -3.30 4.06 -12.36
CA THR A 110 -3.03 2.87 -11.54
C THR A 110 -2.75 3.24 -10.09
N GLN A 111 -2.00 4.31 -9.83
CA GLN A 111 -1.74 4.78 -8.47
C GLN A 111 -3.02 5.28 -7.79
N ASN A 112 -3.86 6.02 -8.51
CA ASN A 112 -5.16 6.46 -8.00
C ASN A 112 -6.08 5.28 -7.69
N ASP A 113 -6.13 4.27 -8.56
CA ASP A 113 -6.92 3.06 -8.35
C ASP A 113 -6.38 2.23 -7.18
N LEU A 114 -5.06 2.15 -7.02
CA LEU A 114 -4.42 1.50 -5.89
C LEU A 114 -4.74 2.22 -4.57
N ASP A 115 -4.66 3.55 -4.56
CA ASP A 115 -5.01 4.36 -3.38
C ASP A 115 -6.49 4.24 -3.03
N LYS A 116 -7.37 4.23 -4.03
CA LYS A 116 -8.81 4.02 -3.86
C LYS A 116 -9.10 2.61 -3.34
N THR A 117 -8.50 1.59 -3.93
CA THR A 117 -8.66 0.19 -3.51
C THR A 117 -8.13 -0.02 -2.09
N ASN A 118 -7.00 0.59 -1.73
CA ASN A 118 -6.49 0.54 -0.36
C ASN A 118 -7.44 1.23 0.62
N LYS A 119 -7.97 2.42 0.27
CA LYS A 119 -8.98 3.10 1.10
C LYS A 119 -10.24 2.26 1.29
N GLU A 120 -10.75 1.64 0.21
CA GLU A 120 -11.90 0.75 0.27
C GLU A 120 -11.60 -0.49 1.13
N LYS A 121 -10.47 -1.15 0.89
CA LYS A 121 -10.02 -2.35 1.63
C LYS A 121 -9.82 -2.06 3.11
N ASP A 122 -9.28 -0.91 3.47
CA ASP A 122 -9.01 -0.52 4.86
C ASP A 122 -10.20 0.18 5.52
N SER A 123 -11.32 0.28 4.82
CA SER A 123 -12.57 0.77 5.36
C SER A 123 -13.58 -0.35 5.61
N MET A 124 -14.48 -0.11 6.55
CA MET A 124 -15.69 -0.89 6.80
C MET A 124 -16.86 0.07 6.95
N SER A 125 -18.05 -0.36 6.52
CA SER A 125 -19.27 0.43 6.71
C SER A 125 -19.95 0.04 8.02
N LEU A 126 -20.25 1.03 8.86
CA LEU A 126 -21.07 0.88 10.06
C LEU A 126 -22.19 1.93 10.02
N PHE A 127 -23.45 1.47 10.05
CA PHE A 127 -24.64 2.32 9.92
C PHE A 127 -24.63 3.21 8.65
N GLY A 128 -24.01 2.75 7.57
CA GLY A 128 -23.88 3.51 6.32
C GLY A 128 -22.76 4.54 6.31
N LEU A 129 -22.04 4.72 7.42
CA LEU A 129 -20.83 5.55 7.48
C LEU A 129 -19.58 4.69 7.27
N GLN A 130 -18.72 5.13 6.37
CA GLN A 130 -17.46 4.46 6.07
C GLN A 130 -16.40 4.88 7.08
N MET A 131 -15.83 3.91 7.79
CA MET A 131 -14.83 4.11 8.83
C MET A 131 -13.62 3.22 8.58
N SER A 132 -12.44 3.63 9.06
CA SER A 132 -11.25 2.77 8.97
C SER A 132 -11.45 1.50 9.80
N LYS A 133 -10.83 0.38 9.40
CA LYS A 133 -10.84 -0.87 10.17
C LYS A 133 -10.39 -0.68 11.62
N SER A 134 -9.41 0.18 11.85
CA SER A 134 -8.97 0.51 13.21
C SER A 134 -10.07 1.21 14.01
N GLY A 135 -10.77 2.18 13.39
CA GLY A 135 -11.90 2.86 14.01
C GLY A 135 -13.05 1.91 14.31
N TYR A 136 -13.39 1.02 13.36
CA TYR A 136 -14.40 -0.02 13.54
C TYR A 136 -14.06 -0.94 14.71
N ASN A 137 -12.83 -1.48 14.73
CA ASN A 137 -12.39 -2.39 15.80
C ASN A 137 -12.39 -1.69 17.15
N GLY A 138 -11.89 -0.46 17.25
CA GLY A 138 -11.90 0.32 18.49
C GLY A 138 -13.32 0.60 19.00
N LEU A 139 -14.24 0.97 18.11
CA LEU A 139 -15.64 1.20 18.45
C LEU A 139 -16.33 -0.10 18.89
N MET A 140 -16.10 -1.22 18.19
CA MET A 140 -16.66 -2.53 18.56
C MET A 140 -16.18 -2.98 19.95
N TRP A 141 -14.88 -2.88 20.24
CA TRP A 141 -14.36 -3.19 21.57
C TRP A 141 -14.90 -2.27 22.66
N THR A 142 -15.13 -0.99 22.33
CA THR A 142 -15.74 -0.03 23.26
C THR A 142 -17.19 -0.42 23.59
N ILE A 143 -17.99 -0.80 22.58
CA ILE A 143 -19.36 -1.28 22.79
C ILE A 143 -19.37 -2.55 23.63
N ILE A 144 -18.48 -3.51 23.32
CA ILE A 144 -18.35 -4.76 24.07
C ILE A 144 -18.01 -4.45 25.54
N ALA A 145 -17.02 -3.59 25.79
CA ALA A 145 -16.62 -3.20 27.14
C ALA A 145 -17.75 -2.50 27.92
N ALA A 146 -18.48 -1.59 27.27
CA ALA A 146 -19.61 -0.89 27.88
C ALA A 146 -20.76 -1.85 28.24
N LEU A 147 -21.11 -2.78 27.34
CA LEU A 147 -22.12 -3.81 27.61
C LEU A 147 -21.69 -4.75 28.73
N LEU A 148 -20.41 -5.14 28.77
CA LEU A 148 -19.86 -5.99 29.83
C LEU A 148 -19.92 -5.27 31.19
N ALA A 149 -19.56 -3.99 31.24
CA ALA A 149 -19.67 -3.17 32.45
C ALA A 149 -21.12 -3.04 32.94
N LEU A 150 -22.07 -2.77 32.04
CA LEU A 150 -23.50 -2.72 32.37
C LEU A 150 -24.03 -4.08 32.85
N PHE A 151 -23.59 -5.17 32.23
CA PHE A 151 -23.96 -6.52 32.63
C PHE A 151 -23.47 -6.85 34.05
N LEU A 152 -22.20 -6.53 34.36
CA LEU A 152 -21.65 -6.72 35.71
C LEU A 152 -22.39 -5.86 36.75
N LEU A 153 -22.71 -4.61 36.42
CA LEU A 153 -23.51 -3.73 37.28
C LEU A 153 -24.91 -4.35 37.51
N PHE A 154 -25.55 -4.82 36.45
CA PHE A 154 -26.86 -5.47 36.53
C PHE A 154 -26.83 -6.71 37.44
N VAL A 155 -25.86 -7.61 37.26
CA VAL A 155 -25.68 -8.80 38.10
C VAL A 155 -25.46 -8.41 39.57
N TYR A 156 -24.61 -7.41 39.82
CA TYR A 156 -24.36 -6.90 41.17
C TYR A 156 -25.65 -6.39 41.84
N LYS A 157 -26.41 -5.52 41.14
CA LYS A 157 -27.68 -4.99 41.64
C LYS A 157 -28.74 -6.06 41.83
N PHE A 158 -28.83 -7.01 40.90
CA PHE A 158 -29.78 -8.12 40.94
C PHE A 158 -29.52 -9.03 42.15
N ASN A 159 -28.27 -9.41 42.38
CA ASN A 159 -27.91 -10.25 43.53
C ASN A 159 -28.23 -9.56 44.85
N ASN A 160 -27.88 -8.28 45.00
CA ASN A 160 -28.19 -7.52 46.22
C ASN A 160 -29.71 -7.43 46.46
N SER A 161 -30.49 -7.14 45.42
CA SER A 161 -31.95 -7.09 45.52
C SER A 161 -32.57 -8.45 45.86
N ASN A 162 -32.02 -9.53 45.31
CA ASN A 162 -32.50 -10.88 45.57
C ASN A 162 -32.25 -11.32 47.01
N VAL A 163 -31.11 -10.94 47.62
CA VAL A 163 -30.83 -11.19 49.04
C VAL A 163 -31.86 -10.47 49.92
N VAL A 164 -32.08 -9.17 49.70
CA VAL A 164 -33.07 -8.38 50.46
C VAL A 164 -34.48 -8.95 50.28
N THR A 165 -34.84 -9.36 49.07
CA THR A 165 -36.16 -9.96 48.79
C THR A 165 -36.34 -11.30 49.53
N LYS A 166 -35.29 -12.13 49.61
CA LYS A 166 -35.33 -13.38 50.38
C LYS A 166 -35.47 -13.12 51.87
N GLU A 167 -34.74 -12.13 52.40
CA GLU A 167 -34.80 -11.73 53.81
C GLU A 167 -36.19 -11.19 54.17
N ALA A 168 -36.74 -10.29 53.35
CA ALA A 168 -38.10 -9.77 53.56
C ALA A 168 -39.17 -10.87 53.51
N LYS A 169 -39.06 -11.84 52.59
CA LYS A 169 -39.96 -13.01 52.55
C LYS A 169 -39.83 -13.88 53.80
N ARG A 170 -38.61 -14.06 54.31
CA ARG A 170 -38.36 -14.82 55.54
C ARG A 170 -38.95 -14.10 56.76
N ALA A 171 -38.69 -12.81 56.91
CA ALA A 171 -39.24 -11.99 57.99
C ALA A 171 -40.78 -11.94 57.95
N LEU A 172 -41.38 -11.90 56.75
CA LEU A 172 -42.83 -12.02 56.60
C LEU A 172 -43.35 -13.37 57.12
N SER A 173 -42.70 -14.48 56.73
CA SER A 173 -43.08 -15.81 57.20
C SER A 173 -42.94 -15.96 58.73
N GLU A 174 -41.86 -15.43 59.31
CA GLU A 174 -41.65 -15.45 60.77
C GLU A 174 -42.71 -14.61 61.50
N MET A 175 -43.04 -13.42 60.98
CA MET A 175 -44.10 -12.57 61.54
C MET A 175 -45.50 -13.18 61.41
N GLU A 176 -45.80 -13.85 60.30
CA GLU A 176 -47.08 -14.57 60.13
C GLU A 176 -47.21 -15.73 61.13
N GLU A 177 -46.13 -16.46 61.39
CA GLU A 177 -46.09 -17.54 62.39
C GLU A 177 -46.29 -16.99 63.81
N GLU A 178 -45.55 -15.93 64.18
CA GLU A 178 -45.72 -15.25 65.47
C GLU A 178 -47.14 -14.68 65.64
N PHE A 179 -47.71 -14.10 64.58
CA PHE A 179 -49.07 -13.54 64.61
C PHE A 179 -50.12 -14.64 64.84
N GLU A 180 -49.99 -15.78 64.15
CA GLU A 180 -50.87 -16.92 64.35
C GLU A 180 -50.70 -17.55 65.75
N GLU A 181 -49.49 -17.60 66.29
CA GLU A 181 -49.24 -18.05 67.66
C GLU A 181 -49.84 -17.09 68.70
N HIS A 182 -49.66 -15.78 68.51
CA HIS A 182 -50.28 -14.74 69.33
C HIS A 182 -51.81 -14.83 69.28
N ARG A 183 -52.38 -15.04 68.10
CA ARG A 183 -53.83 -15.20 67.89
C ARG A 183 -54.35 -16.44 68.62
N LYS A 184 -53.67 -17.58 68.51
CA LYS A 184 -54.02 -18.80 69.26
C LYS A 184 -53.97 -18.56 70.76
N THR A 185 -52.89 -17.96 71.25
CA THR A 185 -52.70 -17.68 72.69
C THR A 185 -53.74 -16.71 73.24
N ALA A 186 -54.07 -15.65 72.49
CA ALA A 186 -55.12 -14.70 72.86
C ALA A 186 -56.49 -15.38 72.93
N LEU A 187 -56.80 -16.24 71.96
CA LEU A 187 -58.04 -17.01 71.93
C LEU A 187 -58.13 -17.99 73.11
N GLU A 188 -57.04 -18.69 73.43
CA GLU A 188 -56.97 -19.55 74.62
C GLU A 188 -57.16 -18.75 75.92
N ARG A 189 -56.57 -17.56 76.04
CA ARG A 189 -56.76 -16.66 77.19
C ARG A 189 -58.21 -16.23 77.31
N GLU A 190 -58.85 -15.78 76.23
CA GLU A 190 -60.27 -15.42 76.24
C GLU A 190 -61.15 -16.61 76.61
N GLN A 191 -60.88 -17.80 76.06
CA GLN A 191 -61.61 -19.01 76.41
C GLN A 191 -61.47 -19.35 77.90
N LYS A 192 -60.26 -19.25 78.47
CA LYS A 192 -60.01 -19.47 79.91
C LYS A 192 -60.74 -18.43 80.76
N VAL A 193 -60.67 -17.15 80.42
CA VAL A 193 -61.37 -16.07 81.14
C VAL A 193 -62.89 -16.25 81.07
N ARG A 194 -63.45 -16.59 79.91
CA ARG A 194 -64.89 -16.89 79.77
C ARG A 194 -65.32 -18.08 80.61
N ARG A 195 -64.50 -19.15 80.65
CA ARG A 195 -64.76 -20.31 81.54
C ARG A 195 -64.76 -19.89 83.01
N GLN A 196 -63.73 -19.17 83.46
CA GLN A 196 -63.65 -18.65 84.83
C GLN A 196 -64.82 -17.73 85.19
N LEU A 197 -65.25 -16.85 84.28
CA LEU A 197 -66.41 -15.99 84.49
C LEU A 197 -67.70 -16.81 84.61
N GLN A 198 -67.87 -17.84 83.78
CA GLN A 198 -69.03 -18.73 83.84
C GLN A 198 -69.05 -19.50 85.17
N ASP A 199 -67.89 -19.98 85.63
CA ASP A 199 -67.75 -20.66 86.91
C ASP A 199 -68.10 -19.73 88.09
N GLU A 200 -67.65 -18.46 88.06
CA GLU A 200 -68.03 -17.45 89.06
C GLU A 200 -69.53 -17.11 89.03
N ILE A 201 -70.16 -16.98 87.85
CA ILE A 201 -71.61 -16.77 87.73
C ILE A 201 -72.38 -17.98 88.30
N ASN A 202 -71.95 -19.20 87.98
CA ASN A 202 -72.58 -20.42 88.47
C ASN A 202 -72.46 -20.51 89.99
N LYS A 203 -71.29 -20.18 90.55
CA LYS A 203 -71.04 -20.11 91.99
C LYS A 203 -71.97 -19.08 92.67
N GLN A 204 -72.11 -17.87 92.12
CA GLN A 204 -73.04 -16.86 92.66
C GLN A 204 -74.52 -17.28 92.59
N LYS A 205 -74.94 -18.00 91.54
CA LYS A 205 -76.30 -18.53 91.43
C LYS A 205 -76.60 -19.60 92.49
N THR A 206 -75.63 -20.48 92.80
CA THR A 206 -75.78 -21.46 93.88
C THR A 206 -75.89 -20.78 95.26
N THR A 207 -75.13 -19.70 95.49
CA THR A 207 -75.21 -18.93 96.75
C THR A 207 -76.54 -18.17 96.89
N LYS A 208 -77.08 -17.58 95.81
CA LYS A 208 -78.39 -16.90 95.83
C LYS A 208 -79.58 -17.87 95.88
N GLY A 209 -79.46 -19.08 95.35
CA GLY A 209 -80.51 -20.12 95.44
C GLY A 209 -80.63 -20.74 96.84
N SER A 210 -79.58 -20.66 97.67
CA SER A 210 -79.56 -21.15 99.05
C SER A 210 -80.05 -20.13 100.09
N SER A 211 -80.45 -18.94 99.66
CA SER A 211 -81.06 -17.91 100.50
C SER A 211 -82.50 -17.67 100.03
N LYS A 212 -83.37 -18.65 100.27
CA LYS A 212 -84.82 -18.53 100.16
C LYS A 212 -85.46 -19.06 101.44
#